data_AF-A0A918U394-F1
#
_entry.id   AF-A0A918U394-F1
#
_cell.length_a   1.000
_cell.length_b   1.000
_cell.length_c   1.000
_cell.angle_alpha   90.00
_cell.angle_beta   90.00
_cell.angle_gamma   90.00
#
_symmetry.space_group_name_H-M   'P 1'
#
loop_
_entity.id
_entity.type
_entity.pdbx_description
1 polymer ?
#
loop_
_entity_poly.entity_id
_entity_poly.type
_entity_poly.pdbx_seq_one_letter_code
_entity_poly.pdbx_strand_id
1 'polypeptide(L)'
;MSFNGKHITVAGLGVSGVSAARALAGLGARVTVVDGGDSAALRERAVPLEAAGITVRLGDADALPEGTDLVVTSPGWKPDSPLFAAAAAAGVDVVGDVEIAWQLRDETSAPWLAVTGTNGKTTTVQMLASILEAAGLRTAAIGNIGTPIIDVVLGEQQYDVLAVELSSYQLHWAPSLRAHSAAVLNLAPDHLDWHGSMEAYAADKGRIYEGNRIACVYNVEDPATEHLVMEADVEEGCRAIGFTLGAPGPSMVGVVDGLLVDRAFVPDRHKNAQELAEVSDIKPAAPHNIANALAAAALARAFGVEPAAVRAGLRAFRPDAHRIAHVADVDGVAYVDDSKATNTHAAQASLAAYGSIVWIAGGLAKGATFDELVAASAKRLRGAVLIGADRALIREALARHAPDVPVVDLDRTDTGAMAAAVREAARLAGPGDTVLLAPACASMDMFTNYNKRGVAFAEAVRDLAAGPGAQE
;
A
#
# COMPACT_ATOMS: atom_id res chain seq x y z
N MET A 1 9.56 26.93 7.18
CA MET A 1 10.32 27.00 8.46
C MET A 1 11.81 27.02 8.13
N SER A 2 12.69 27.67 8.91
CA SER A 2 14.16 27.60 8.66
C SER A 2 14.78 26.47 9.48
N PHE A 3 15.46 25.54 8.81
CA PHE A 3 16.23 24.46 9.46
C PHE A 3 17.70 24.85 9.73
N ASN A 4 18.16 25.97 9.17
CA ASN A 4 19.52 26.45 9.33
C ASN A 4 19.87 26.67 10.81
N GLY A 5 20.95 26.04 11.28
CA GLY A 5 21.45 26.13 12.64
C GLY A 5 20.71 25.29 13.69
N LYS A 6 19.58 24.66 13.34
CA LYS A 6 18.86 23.76 14.25
C LYS A 6 19.62 22.45 14.46
N HIS A 7 19.54 21.89 15.66
CA HIS A 7 20.09 20.58 16.00
C HIS A 7 18.99 19.55 15.84
N ILE A 8 19.13 18.65 14.86
CA ILE A 8 18.08 17.70 14.52
C ILE A 8 18.57 16.29 14.75
N THR A 9 17.80 15.53 15.52
CA THR A 9 18.03 14.10 15.72
C THR A 9 17.19 13.31 14.72
N VAL A 10 17.82 12.48 13.89
CA VAL A 10 17.11 11.60 12.94
C VAL A 10 17.11 10.18 13.51
N ALA A 11 15.93 9.62 13.76
CA ALA A 11 15.75 8.28 14.30
C ALA A 11 15.63 7.21 13.19
N GLY A 12 16.69 6.42 13.06
CA GLY A 12 16.81 5.30 12.13
C GLY A 12 17.63 5.61 10.89
N LEU A 13 18.43 4.63 10.48
CA LEU A 13 19.24 4.67 9.26
C LEU A 13 18.54 4.01 8.07
N GLY A 14 17.21 3.92 8.06
CA GLY A 14 16.41 3.43 6.91
C GLY A 14 16.57 4.27 5.63
N VAL A 15 15.91 3.88 4.53
CA VAL A 15 16.01 4.64 3.26
C VAL A 15 15.54 6.09 3.47
N SER A 16 14.37 6.28 4.10
CA SER A 16 13.85 7.60 4.49
C SER A 16 14.77 8.35 5.45
N GLY A 17 15.35 7.67 6.45
CA GLY A 17 16.20 8.32 7.45
C GLY A 17 17.50 8.89 6.85
N VAL A 18 18.12 8.16 5.93
CA VAL A 18 19.31 8.64 5.19
C VAL A 18 18.98 9.83 4.31
N SER A 19 17.84 9.80 3.60
CA SER A 19 17.37 10.93 2.78
C SER A 19 17.10 12.17 3.65
N ALA A 20 16.34 12.02 4.73
CA ALA A 20 16.04 13.10 5.67
C ALA A 20 17.30 13.72 6.28
N ALA A 21 18.26 12.91 6.73
CA ALA A 21 19.49 13.40 7.33
C ALA A 21 20.31 14.25 6.35
N ARG A 22 20.46 13.79 5.09
CA ARG A 22 21.18 14.53 4.05
C ARG A 22 20.48 15.82 3.68
N ALA A 23 19.17 15.78 3.50
CA ALA A 23 18.37 16.95 3.15
C ALA A 23 18.48 18.04 4.22
N LEU A 24 18.30 17.67 5.49
CA LEU A 24 18.36 18.61 6.61
C LEU A 24 19.76 19.20 6.79
N ALA A 25 20.81 18.38 6.64
CA ALA A 25 22.19 18.86 6.66
C ALA A 25 22.45 19.84 5.50
N GLY A 26 21.96 19.54 4.30
CA GLY A 26 22.04 20.45 3.13
C GLY A 26 21.31 21.78 3.33
N LEU A 27 20.26 21.79 4.17
CA LEU A 27 19.53 23.00 4.59
C LEU A 27 20.20 23.74 5.78
N GLY A 28 21.40 23.32 6.19
CA GLY A 28 22.20 23.96 7.24
C GLY A 28 21.89 23.48 8.67
N ALA A 29 21.13 22.40 8.85
CA ALA A 29 20.92 21.82 10.17
C ALA A 29 22.17 21.06 10.65
N ARG A 30 22.35 21.00 11.97
CA ARG A 30 23.32 20.11 12.63
C ARG A 30 22.63 18.78 12.92
N VAL A 31 22.94 17.77 12.11
CA VAL A 31 22.21 16.49 12.17
C VAL A 31 22.98 15.45 12.98
N THR A 32 22.28 14.79 13.90
CA THR A 32 22.72 13.55 14.56
C THR A 32 21.76 12.43 14.19
N VAL A 33 22.26 11.34 13.62
CA VAL A 33 21.47 10.15 13.33
C VAL A 33 21.66 9.14 14.45
N VAL A 34 20.58 8.55 14.93
CA VAL A 34 20.59 7.50 15.97
C VAL A 34 19.91 6.23 15.44
N ASP A 35 20.49 5.06 15.73
CA ASP A 35 19.89 3.76 15.43
C ASP A 35 20.20 2.76 16.55
N GLY A 36 19.19 2.00 16.98
CA GLY A 36 19.35 1.02 18.06
C GLY A 36 20.18 -0.21 17.64
N GLY A 37 20.37 -0.42 16.34
CA GLY A 37 21.23 -1.49 15.81
C GLY A 37 22.67 -1.04 15.59
N ASP A 38 23.59 -2.01 15.58
CA ASP A 38 25.01 -1.80 15.23
C ASP A 38 25.54 -2.96 14.35
N SER A 39 24.84 -3.20 13.24
CA SER A 39 25.20 -4.21 12.26
C SER A 39 26.22 -3.68 11.24
N ALA A 40 26.95 -4.57 10.56
CA ALA A 40 27.88 -4.18 9.48
C ALA A 40 27.19 -3.33 8.40
N ALA A 41 25.96 -3.70 8.02
CA ALA A 41 25.17 -2.95 7.05
C ALA A 41 24.81 -1.53 7.55
N LEU A 42 24.55 -1.34 8.85
CA LEU A 42 24.30 -0.01 9.41
C LEU A 42 25.57 0.84 9.41
N ARG A 43 26.72 0.26 9.79
CA ARG A 43 28.03 0.94 9.73
C ARG A 43 28.38 1.37 8.31
N GLU A 44 28.18 0.51 7.31
CA GLU A 44 28.40 0.86 5.90
C GLU A 44 27.53 2.05 5.45
N ARG A 45 26.29 2.14 5.95
CA ARG A 45 25.38 3.26 5.64
C ARG A 45 25.73 4.54 6.39
N ALA A 46 26.41 4.45 7.54
CA ALA A 46 26.89 5.58 8.32
C ALA A 46 28.06 6.30 7.63
N VAL A 47 28.99 5.56 7.04
CA VAL A 47 30.21 6.11 6.39
C VAL A 47 29.95 7.33 5.49
N PRO A 48 29.03 7.29 4.50
CA PRO A 48 28.78 8.44 3.64
C PRO A 48 28.09 9.62 4.36
N LEU A 49 27.39 9.38 5.47
CA LEU A 49 26.81 10.45 6.28
C LEU A 49 27.89 11.15 7.11
N GLU A 50 28.78 10.39 7.73
CA GLU A 50 29.91 10.92 8.49
C GLU A 50 30.86 11.72 7.61
N ALA A 51 31.12 11.25 6.38
CA ALA A 51 31.89 11.99 5.39
C ALA A 51 31.24 13.33 5.00
N ALA A 52 29.92 13.45 5.14
CA ALA A 52 29.16 14.69 4.94
C ALA A 52 29.06 15.55 6.21
N GLY A 53 29.77 15.19 7.28
CA GLY A 53 29.77 15.93 8.55
C GLY A 53 28.56 15.66 9.45
N ILE A 54 27.76 14.63 9.15
CA ILE A 54 26.62 14.21 9.96
C ILE A 54 27.11 13.24 11.04
N THR A 55 26.75 13.49 12.29
CA THR A 55 27.11 12.58 13.40
C THR A 55 26.20 11.35 13.37
N VAL A 56 26.76 10.15 13.54
CA VAL A 56 25.97 8.90 13.59
C VAL A 56 26.27 8.14 14.89
N ARG A 57 25.22 7.67 15.58
CA ARG A 57 25.30 6.87 16.80
C ARG A 57 24.57 5.54 16.59
N LEU A 58 25.29 4.44 16.74
CA LEU A 58 24.77 3.08 16.58
C LEU A 58 24.79 2.35 17.92
N GLY A 59 23.77 1.52 18.17
CA GLY A 59 23.63 0.76 19.43
C GLY A 59 23.26 1.60 20.65
N ASP A 60 23.05 2.91 20.46
CA ASP A 60 22.60 3.87 21.47
C ASP A 60 21.53 4.76 20.85
N ALA A 61 20.27 4.40 21.11
CA ALA A 61 19.12 5.14 20.60
C ALA A 61 18.01 5.29 21.65
N ASP A 62 18.33 5.12 22.94
CA ASP A 62 17.38 5.34 24.03
C ASP A 62 17.47 6.77 24.56
N ALA A 63 18.63 7.43 24.40
CA ALA A 63 18.87 8.78 24.88
C ALA A 63 18.69 9.82 23.78
N LEU A 64 17.99 10.92 24.11
CA LEU A 64 17.93 12.09 23.25
C LEU A 64 19.30 12.80 23.22
N PRO A 65 19.89 13.04 22.03
CA PRO A 65 21.11 13.84 21.94
C PRO A 65 20.92 15.24 22.54
N GLU A 66 21.89 15.69 23.33
CA GLU A 66 21.85 17.00 23.99
C GLU A 66 21.69 18.14 22.99
N GLY A 67 20.81 19.10 23.32
CA GLY A 67 20.54 20.27 22.48
C GLY A 67 19.65 20.01 21.27
N THR A 68 19.03 18.83 21.15
CA THR A 68 18.08 18.54 20.06
C THR A 68 16.90 19.52 20.07
N ASP A 69 16.67 20.19 18.94
CA ASP A 69 15.52 21.08 18.71
C ASP A 69 14.32 20.35 18.08
N LEU A 70 14.56 19.23 17.38
CA LEU A 70 13.53 18.44 16.69
C LEU A 70 14.01 16.99 16.50
N VAL A 71 13.10 16.03 16.65
CA VAL A 71 13.34 14.64 16.23
C VAL A 71 12.61 14.34 14.92
N VAL A 72 13.32 13.78 13.95
CA VAL A 72 12.74 13.29 12.68
C VAL A 72 12.82 11.77 12.67
N THR A 73 11.68 11.11 12.72
CA THR A 73 11.57 9.66 12.82
C THR A 73 11.33 8.99 11.49
N SER A 74 11.89 7.79 11.32
CA SER A 74 11.49 6.89 10.25
C SER A 74 10.21 6.12 10.65
N PRO A 75 9.31 5.79 9.69
CA PRO A 75 7.98 5.27 10.01
C PRO A 75 7.92 3.98 10.85
N GLY A 76 9.01 3.20 10.89
CA GLY A 76 9.06 1.92 11.61
C GLY A 76 9.26 2.03 13.13
N TRP A 77 9.62 3.20 13.66
CA TRP A 77 9.80 3.39 15.10
C TRP A 77 8.45 3.46 15.81
N LYS A 78 8.33 2.78 16.95
CA LYS A 78 7.10 2.80 17.73
C LYS A 78 6.96 4.12 18.51
N PRO A 79 5.75 4.67 18.68
CA PRO A 79 5.55 5.91 19.44
C PRO A 79 6.01 5.84 20.90
N ASP A 80 6.06 4.64 21.48
CA ASP A 80 6.50 4.37 22.86
C ASP A 80 8.01 4.12 23.00
N SER A 81 8.79 4.35 21.94
CA SER A 81 10.25 4.18 21.96
C SER A 81 10.90 5.10 23.02
N PRO A 82 11.92 4.64 23.78
CA PRO A 82 12.55 5.44 24.83
C PRO A 82 13.06 6.81 24.35
N LEU A 83 13.57 6.90 23.10
CA LEU A 83 13.96 8.15 22.47
C LEU A 83 12.83 9.19 22.42
N PHE A 84 11.61 8.76 22.08
CA PHE A 84 10.48 9.67 21.93
C PHE A 84 9.90 10.05 23.29
N ALA A 85 9.96 9.15 24.27
CA ALA A 85 9.67 9.49 25.66
C ALA A 85 10.66 10.55 26.20
N ALA A 86 11.95 10.42 25.88
CA ALA A 86 12.97 11.41 26.24
C ALA A 86 12.76 12.76 25.51
N ALA A 87 12.40 12.73 24.23
CA ALA A 87 12.02 13.93 23.46
C ALA A 87 10.83 14.66 24.10
N ALA A 88 9.76 13.92 24.42
CA ALA A 88 8.58 14.48 25.07
C ALA A 88 8.91 15.08 26.45
N ALA A 89 9.74 14.42 27.25
CA ALA A 89 10.19 14.93 28.55
C ALA A 89 11.02 16.22 28.44
N ALA A 90 11.71 16.41 27.31
CA ALA A 90 12.48 17.61 26.99
C ALA A 90 11.65 18.70 26.28
N GLY A 91 10.37 18.46 25.97
CA GLY A 91 9.53 19.37 25.20
C GLY A 91 9.93 19.49 23.73
N VAL A 92 10.56 18.45 23.17
CA VAL A 92 11.02 18.38 21.79
C VAL A 92 10.02 17.62 20.94
N ASP A 93 9.59 18.23 19.84
CA ASP A 93 8.64 17.62 18.91
C ASP A 93 9.26 16.44 18.16
N VAL A 94 8.43 15.44 17.85
CA VAL A 94 8.77 14.29 17.00
C VAL A 94 7.91 14.33 15.75
N VAL A 95 8.55 14.32 14.58
CA VAL A 95 7.88 14.39 13.27
C VAL A 95 8.46 13.38 12.29
N GLY A 96 7.76 13.10 11.19
CA GLY A 96 8.17 12.13 10.17
C GLY A 96 8.86 12.79 8.98
N ASP A 97 9.39 11.97 8.08
CA ASP A 97 9.93 12.42 6.80
C ASP A 97 8.89 13.15 5.93
N VAL A 98 7.64 12.67 5.97
CA VAL A 98 6.50 13.31 5.28
C VAL A 98 6.20 14.71 5.82
N GLU A 99 6.29 14.92 7.13
CA GLU A 99 6.10 16.24 7.74
C GLU A 99 7.18 17.21 7.29
N ILE A 100 8.45 16.77 7.29
CA ILE A 100 9.57 17.59 6.81
C ILE A 100 9.37 17.94 5.33
N ALA A 101 9.04 16.96 4.50
CA ALA A 101 8.76 17.20 3.08
C ALA A 101 7.59 18.17 2.89
N TRP A 102 6.55 18.09 3.72
CA TRP A 102 5.43 19.01 3.67
C TRP A 102 5.81 20.44 4.05
N GLN A 103 6.56 20.61 5.14
CA GLN A 103 7.00 21.93 5.64
C GLN A 103 8.00 22.65 4.74
N LEU A 104 8.67 21.91 3.85
CA LEU A 104 9.60 22.44 2.85
C LEU A 104 8.89 23.02 1.61
N ARG A 105 7.60 22.73 1.45
CA ARG A 105 6.80 23.26 0.34
C ARG A 105 6.48 24.73 0.54
N ASP A 106 6.32 25.42 -0.58
CA ASP A 106 5.83 26.78 -0.68
C ASP A 106 4.56 26.86 -1.56
N GLU A 107 4.07 28.07 -1.81
CA GLU A 107 2.86 28.30 -2.62
C GLU A 107 3.00 27.85 -4.08
N THR A 108 4.22 27.70 -4.58
CA THR A 108 4.51 27.26 -5.95
C THR A 108 4.68 25.74 -6.07
N SER A 109 4.76 25.06 -4.93
CA SER A 109 4.98 23.62 -4.87
C SER A 109 3.77 22.82 -5.35
N ALA A 110 4.04 21.72 -6.06
CA ALA A 110 3.01 20.84 -6.58
C ALA A 110 1.99 20.43 -5.50
N PRO A 111 0.68 20.47 -5.78
CA PRO A 111 -0.35 19.93 -4.90
C PRO A 111 -0.21 18.42 -4.78
N TRP A 112 -0.57 17.89 -3.62
CA TRP A 112 -0.55 16.45 -3.37
C TRP A 112 -1.96 15.88 -3.45
N LEU A 113 -2.12 14.83 -4.24
CA LEU A 113 -3.28 13.95 -4.25
C LEU A 113 -2.90 12.68 -3.48
N ALA A 114 -3.41 12.58 -2.25
CA ALA A 114 -2.90 11.62 -1.28
C ALA A 114 -3.79 10.37 -1.18
N VAL A 115 -3.17 9.20 -0.99
CA VAL A 115 -3.87 7.91 -0.91
C VAL A 115 -3.39 7.15 0.31
N THR A 116 -4.33 6.71 1.15
CA THR A 116 -4.08 5.72 2.20
C THR A 116 -5.18 4.64 2.22
N GLY A 117 -5.02 3.68 3.12
CA GLY A 117 -5.88 2.51 3.30
C GLY A 117 -5.08 1.31 3.77
N THR A 118 -5.74 0.21 4.12
CA THR A 118 -5.05 -1.04 4.45
C THR A 118 -4.47 -1.66 3.17
N ASN A 119 -5.28 -1.82 2.14
CA ASN A 119 -4.93 -2.44 0.86
C ASN A 119 -5.25 -1.53 -0.34
N GLY A 120 -4.65 -1.81 -1.50
CA GLY A 120 -4.92 -1.09 -2.76
C GLY A 120 -4.09 0.18 -3.00
N LYS A 121 -3.49 0.76 -1.95
CA LYS A 121 -2.71 2.02 -1.99
C LYS A 121 -1.79 2.19 -3.20
N THR A 122 -0.84 1.27 -3.36
CA THR A 122 0.15 1.30 -4.46
C THR A 122 -0.51 1.25 -5.83
N THR A 123 -1.47 0.35 -6.02
CA THR A 123 -2.19 0.23 -7.29
C THR A 123 -2.95 1.53 -7.59
N THR A 124 -3.65 2.10 -6.61
CA THR A 124 -4.39 3.36 -6.77
C THR A 124 -3.47 4.53 -7.08
N VAL A 125 -2.35 4.69 -6.37
CA VAL A 125 -1.43 5.81 -6.59
C VAL A 125 -0.76 5.73 -7.97
N GLN A 126 -0.45 4.51 -8.45
CA GLN A 126 0.09 4.29 -9.78
C GLN A 126 -0.95 4.51 -10.88
N MET A 127 -2.21 4.07 -10.67
CA MET A 127 -3.32 4.40 -11.56
C MET A 127 -3.53 5.91 -11.65
N LEU A 128 -3.48 6.61 -10.51
CA LEU A 128 -3.58 8.06 -10.44
C LEU A 128 -2.44 8.72 -11.22
N ALA A 129 -1.19 8.32 -11.00
CA ALA A 129 -0.05 8.83 -11.77
C ALA A 129 -0.24 8.60 -13.28
N SER A 130 -0.65 7.40 -13.69
CA SER A 130 -0.95 7.08 -15.11
C SER A 130 -2.05 7.99 -15.70
N ILE A 131 -3.09 8.32 -14.93
CA ILE A 131 -4.15 9.25 -15.33
C ILE A 131 -3.62 10.68 -15.47
N LEU A 132 -2.80 11.14 -14.52
CA LEU A 132 -2.21 12.48 -14.53
C LEU A 132 -1.24 12.63 -15.72
N GLU A 133 -0.40 11.63 -15.99
CA GLU A 133 0.50 11.59 -17.14
C GLU A 133 -0.27 11.60 -18.47
N ALA A 134 -1.37 10.85 -18.56
CA ALA A 134 -2.25 10.85 -19.73
C ALA A 134 -2.95 12.21 -19.95
N ALA A 135 -3.08 13.03 -18.91
CA ALA A 135 -3.52 14.42 -19.00
C ALA A 135 -2.41 15.39 -19.44
N GLY A 136 -1.20 14.91 -19.67
CA GLY A 136 -0.04 15.72 -20.04
C GLY A 136 0.62 16.43 -18.86
N LEU A 137 0.27 16.06 -17.62
CA LEU A 137 0.84 16.65 -16.41
C LEU A 137 2.14 15.96 -16.04
N ARG A 138 3.11 16.73 -15.56
CA ARG A 138 4.32 16.19 -14.93
C ARG A 138 3.95 15.76 -13.52
N THR A 139 4.05 14.46 -13.26
CA THR A 139 3.71 13.85 -11.97
C THR A 139 4.70 12.75 -11.59
N ALA A 140 4.56 12.24 -10.38
CA ALA A 140 5.20 11.02 -9.92
C ALA A 140 4.34 10.34 -8.85
N ALA A 141 4.38 9.00 -8.82
CA ALA A 141 3.89 8.19 -7.72
C ALA A 141 4.97 8.06 -6.64
N ILE A 142 4.75 8.66 -5.46
CA ILE A 142 5.77 8.83 -4.41
C ILE A 142 5.23 8.52 -3.02
N GLY A 143 6.07 8.62 -1.99
CA GLY A 143 5.68 8.47 -0.58
C GLY A 143 6.16 7.14 -0.03
N ASN A 144 5.24 6.26 0.37
CA ASN A 144 5.54 4.90 0.83
C ASN A 144 5.96 3.93 -0.32
N ILE A 145 6.26 4.48 -1.50
CA ILE A 145 6.67 3.74 -2.70
C ILE A 145 7.79 4.49 -3.41
N GLY A 146 8.73 3.72 -3.97
CA GLY A 146 9.74 4.26 -4.87
C GLY A 146 10.71 5.23 -4.18
N THR A 147 10.80 6.43 -4.74
CA THR A 147 11.72 7.48 -4.30
C THR A 147 11.24 8.14 -2.99
N PRO A 148 12.13 8.39 -2.01
CA PRO A 148 11.78 9.13 -0.80
C PRO A 148 11.14 10.49 -1.11
N ILE A 149 10.08 10.82 -0.38
CA ILE A 149 9.28 12.03 -0.63
C ILE A 149 10.09 13.32 -0.49
N ILE A 150 11.05 13.37 0.44
CA ILE A 150 11.94 14.52 0.64
C ILE A 150 12.81 14.76 -0.60
N ASP A 151 13.35 13.71 -1.22
CA ASP A 151 14.19 13.83 -2.41
C ASP A 151 13.40 14.39 -3.60
N VAL A 152 12.11 14.07 -3.69
CA VAL A 152 11.22 14.58 -4.76
C VAL A 152 10.88 16.04 -4.53
N VAL A 153 10.58 16.44 -3.29
CA VAL A 153 10.25 17.84 -2.96
C VAL A 153 11.47 18.77 -3.13
N LEU A 154 12.67 18.30 -2.77
CA LEU A 154 13.91 19.08 -2.90
C LEU A 154 14.58 18.93 -4.27
N GLY A 155 14.07 18.05 -5.13
CA GLY A 155 14.62 17.82 -6.45
C GLY A 155 14.49 19.03 -7.38
N GLU A 156 15.36 19.10 -8.38
CA GLU A 156 15.31 20.16 -9.40
C GLU A 156 14.08 20.02 -10.32
N GLN A 157 13.55 18.80 -10.44
CA GLN A 157 12.39 18.49 -11.28
C GLN A 157 11.13 19.16 -10.72
N GLN A 158 10.51 20.00 -11.55
CA GLN A 158 9.23 20.64 -11.24
C GLN A 158 8.07 19.73 -11.67
N TYR A 159 7.13 19.51 -10.76
CA TYR A 159 5.92 18.73 -10.97
C TYR A 159 4.69 19.64 -10.97
N ASP A 160 3.69 19.28 -11.77
CA ASP A 160 2.42 20.01 -11.82
C ASP A 160 1.48 19.51 -10.71
N VAL A 161 1.62 18.24 -10.31
CA VAL A 161 0.86 17.57 -9.24
C VAL A 161 1.58 16.28 -8.84
N LEU A 162 1.42 15.82 -7.60
CA LEU A 162 2.02 14.58 -7.11
C LEU A 162 0.95 13.59 -6.65
N ALA A 163 1.12 12.32 -7.02
CA ALA A 163 0.33 11.21 -6.49
C ALA A 163 1.08 10.59 -5.30
N VAL A 164 0.53 10.71 -4.10
CA VAL A 164 1.28 10.42 -2.86
C VAL A 164 0.66 9.26 -2.09
N GLU A 165 1.38 8.15 -1.97
CA GLU A 165 1.00 7.04 -1.09
C GLU A 165 1.46 7.33 0.35
N LEU A 166 0.54 7.28 1.31
CA LEU A 166 0.85 7.47 2.72
C LEU A 166 0.43 6.26 3.57
N SER A 167 1.35 5.76 4.39
CA SER A 167 1.07 4.76 5.43
C SER A 167 0.42 5.41 6.67
N SER A 168 -0.20 4.60 7.54
CA SER A 168 -0.72 5.11 8.82
C SER A 168 0.42 5.62 9.72
N TYR A 169 1.58 4.97 9.67
CA TYR A 169 2.79 5.41 10.39
C TYR A 169 3.26 6.80 9.95
N GLN A 170 3.27 7.07 8.65
CA GLN A 170 3.66 8.38 8.14
C GLN A 170 2.66 9.46 8.53
N LEU A 171 1.36 9.17 8.47
CA LEU A 171 0.31 10.11 8.84
C LEU A 171 0.29 10.43 10.34
N HIS A 172 0.61 9.45 11.19
CA HIS A 172 0.80 9.68 12.62
C HIS A 172 1.82 10.79 12.90
N TRP A 173 2.92 10.79 12.15
CA TRP A 173 4.03 11.72 12.31
C TRP A 173 3.97 12.94 11.37
N ALA A 174 2.84 13.20 10.71
CA ALA A 174 2.67 14.31 9.75
C ALA A 174 1.47 15.22 10.06
N PRO A 175 1.47 15.89 11.22
CA PRO A 175 0.30 16.64 11.70
C PRO A 175 -0.06 17.88 10.86
N SER A 176 0.88 18.45 10.10
CA SER A 176 0.62 19.68 9.32
C SER A 176 0.26 19.41 7.86
N LEU A 177 0.24 18.14 7.42
CA LEU A 177 -0.15 17.77 6.07
C LEU A 177 -1.58 18.24 5.75
N ARG A 178 -1.76 18.94 4.63
CA ARG A 178 -3.05 19.50 4.15
C ARG A 178 -3.20 19.29 2.64
N ALA A 179 -3.60 18.08 2.23
CA ALA A 179 -3.56 17.70 0.82
C ALA A 179 -4.57 18.50 -0.03
N HIS A 180 -4.36 18.51 -1.35
CA HIS A 180 -5.35 19.08 -2.26
C HIS A 180 -6.64 18.24 -2.23
N SER A 181 -6.47 16.93 -2.30
CA SER A 181 -7.53 15.93 -2.11
C SER A 181 -6.89 14.65 -1.61
N ALA A 182 -7.64 13.85 -0.85
CA ALA A 182 -7.15 12.58 -0.37
C ALA A 182 -8.19 11.47 -0.45
N ALA A 183 -7.72 10.22 -0.43
CA ALA A 183 -8.57 9.03 -0.35
C ALA A 183 -8.16 8.08 0.77
N VAL A 184 -9.13 7.57 1.52
CA VAL A 184 -8.97 6.37 2.36
C VAL A 184 -9.72 5.22 1.69
N LEU A 185 -8.97 4.22 1.20
CA LEU A 185 -9.52 3.17 0.34
C LEU A 185 -10.33 2.09 1.09
N ASN A 186 -9.87 1.73 2.29
CA ASN A 186 -10.44 0.70 3.14
C ASN A 186 -9.69 0.65 4.48
N LEU A 187 -10.36 0.11 5.49
CA LEU A 187 -9.85 -0.14 6.83
C LEU A 187 -10.09 -1.61 7.20
N ALA A 188 -8.99 -2.32 7.45
CA ALA A 188 -9.01 -3.67 7.99
C ALA A 188 -7.87 -3.84 9.02
N PRO A 189 -7.99 -4.76 9.98
CA PRO A 189 -6.96 -5.01 10.99
C PRO A 189 -5.59 -5.25 10.37
N ASP A 190 -4.65 -4.36 10.67
CA ASP A 190 -3.25 -4.45 10.29
C ASP A 190 -2.44 -3.59 11.25
N HIS A 191 -1.19 -3.97 11.54
CA HIS A 191 -0.28 -3.17 12.37
C HIS A 191 -0.79 -2.75 13.76
N LEU A 192 -1.72 -3.49 14.35
CA LEU A 192 -2.30 -3.18 15.67
C LEU A 192 -1.27 -3.28 16.81
N ASP A 193 -0.19 -4.02 16.61
CA ASP A 193 0.96 -4.10 17.51
C ASP A 193 1.76 -2.78 17.62
N TRP A 194 1.54 -1.87 16.67
CA TRP A 194 2.13 -0.52 16.65
C TRP A 194 1.10 0.54 17.07
N HIS A 195 -0.14 0.41 16.58
CA HIS A 195 -1.20 1.40 16.83
C HIS A 195 -1.93 1.19 18.17
N GLY A 196 -1.83 0.01 18.78
CA GLY A 196 -2.52 -0.36 20.01
C GLY A 196 -3.98 -0.76 19.81
N SER A 197 -4.72 -0.10 18.92
CA SER A 197 -6.11 -0.44 18.59
C SER A 197 -6.49 -0.14 17.14
N MET A 198 -7.64 -0.67 16.71
CA MET A 198 -8.18 -0.42 15.36
C MET A 198 -8.63 1.04 15.23
N GLU A 199 -9.16 1.62 16.31
CA GLU A 199 -9.59 3.03 16.37
C GLU A 199 -8.41 3.97 16.19
N ALA A 200 -7.28 3.72 16.86
CA ALA A 200 -6.06 4.50 16.68
C ALA A 200 -5.50 4.39 15.26
N TYR A 201 -5.50 3.18 14.70
CA TYR A 201 -5.10 2.93 13.31
C TYR A 201 -5.96 3.67 12.29
N ALA A 202 -7.29 3.68 12.50
CA ALA A 202 -8.24 4.40 11.67
C ALA A 202 -8.06 5.91 11.82
N ALA A 203 -7.92 6.43 13.04
CA ALA A 203 -7.71 7.84 13.32
C ALA A 203 -6.44 8.38 12.63
N ASP A 204 -5.32 7.65 12.71
CA ASP A 204 -4.09 8.04 12.00
C ASP A 204 -4.27 8.05 10.48
N LYS A 205 -5.07 7.15 9.91
CA LYS A 205 -5.42 7.23 8.49
C LYS A 205 -6.34 8.41 8.17
N GLY A 206 -7.28 8.71 9.06
CA GLY A 206 -8.22 9.83 8.96
C GLY A 206 -7.53 11.20 8.88
N ARG A 207 -6.37 11.34 9.53
CA ARG A 207 -5.54 12.56 9.45
C ARG A 207 -5.24 13.01 8.02
N ILE A 208 -5.27 12.10 7.03
CA ILE A 208 -5.08 12.44 5.61
C ILE A 208 -6.14 13.41 5.07
N TYR A 209 -7.30 13.52 5.73
CA TYR A 209 -8.37 14.43 5.34
C TYR A 209 -8.25 15.82 5.96
N GLU A 210 -7.45 15.98 7.01
CA GLU A 210 -7.34 17.25 7.73
C GLU A 210 -6.87 18.40 6.81
N GLY A 211 -7.61 19.49 6.88
CA GLY A 211 -7.61 20.66 5.99
C GLY A 211 -7.41 20.36 4.51
N ASN A 212 -8.01 19.27 4.02
CA ASN A 212 -8.13 19.05 2.59
C ASN A 212 -8.91 20.18 1.92
N ARG A 213 -8.50 20.55 0.70
CA ARG A 213 -9.03 21.71 -0.01
C ARG A 213 -10.24 21.42 -0.89
N ILE A 214 -10.17 20.35 -1.69
CA ILE A 214 -11.14 20.10 -2.76
C ILE A 214 -12.02 18.88 -2.48
N ALA A 215 -11.42 17.75 -2.10
CA ALA A 215 -12.17 16.51 -1.93
C ALA A 215 -11.59 15.56 -0.88
N CYS A 216 -12.49 14.92 -0.14
CA CYS A 216 -12.23 13.75 0.70
C CYS A 216 -12.94 12.54 0.08
N VAL A 217 -12.17 11.61 -0.49
CA VAL A 217 -12.66 10.47 -1.27
C VAL A 217 -12.74 9.22 -0.40
N TYR A 218 -13.94 8.66 -0.22
CA TYR A 218 -14.18 7.53 0.68
C TYR A 218 -14.88 6.35 -0.02
N ASN A 219 -14.76 5.18 0.58
CA ASN A 219 -15.33 3.94 0.07
C ASN A 219 -16.74 3.74 0.63
N VAL A 220 -17.76 3.71 -0.24
CA VAL A 220 -19.16 3.53 0.20
C VAL A 220 -19.39 2.12 0.76
N GLU A 221 -18.64 1.12 0.31
CA GLU A 221 -18.72 -0.23 0.85
C GLU A 221 -17.96 -0.40 2.18
N ASP A 222 -17.23 0.61 2.65
CA ASP A 222 -16.55 0.64 3.95
C ASP A 222 -16.96 1.88 4.77
N PRO A 223 -18.03 1.76 5.60
CA PRO A 223 -18.58 2.87 6.37
C PRO A 223 -17.57 3.54 7.31
N ALA A 224 -16.52 2.84 7.73
CA ALA A 224 -15.49 3.44 8.58
C ALA A 224 -14.72 4.53 7.82
N THR A 225 -14.55 4.40 6.50
CA THR A 225 -13.90 5.43 5.69
C THR A 225 -14.77 6.69 5.52
N GLU A 226 -16.10 6.55 5.49
CA GLU A 226 -17.04 7.67 5.49
C GLU A 226 -17.03 8.40 6.84
N HIS A 227 -16.99 7.65 7.94
CA HIS A 227 -16.92 8.22 9.28
C HIS A 227 -15.68 9.12 9.45
N LEU A 228 -14.52 8.70 8.94
CA LEU A 228 -13.30 9.53 8.94
C LEU A 228 -13.48 10.86 8.18
N VAL A 229 -14.30 10.90 7.12
CA VAL A 229 -14.60 12.15 6.41
C VAL A 229 -15.51 13.05 7.25
N MET A 230 -16.45 12.48 7.99
CA MET A 230 -17.35 13.23 8.88
C MET A 230 -16.63 13.85 10.08
N GLU A 231 -15.54 13.23 10.54
CA GLU A 231 -14.75 13.71 11.67
C GLU A 231 -13.67 14.74 11.29
N ALA A 232 -13.27 14.81 10.03
CA ALA A 232 -12.18 15.66 9.57
C ALA A 232 -12.56 17.15 9.55
N ASP A 233 -11.65 18.01 9.98
CA ASP A 233 -11.75 19.46 9.77
C ASP A 233 -11.16 19.80 8.40
N VAL A 234 -11.96 20.33 7.47
CA VAL A 234 -11.57 20.57 6.07
C VAL A 234 -11.68 22.04 5.72
N GLU A 235 -11.01 22.49 4.64
CA GLU A 235 -11.23 23.85 4.16
C GLU A 235 -12.67 24.00 3.62
N GLU A 236 -13.28 25.18 3.83
CA GLU A 236 -14.63 25.49 3.36
C GLU A 236 -14.75 25.25 1.85
N GLY A 237 -15.77 24.50 1.45
CA GLY A 237 -15.99 24.10 0.05
C GLY A 237 -15.37 22.75 -0.34
N CYS A 238 -14.54 22.14 0.51
CA CYS A 238 -14.11 20.76 0.34
C CYS A 238 -15.32 19.81 0.38
N ARG A 239 -15.33 18.80 -0.50
CA ARG A 239 -16.49 17.89 -0.67
C ARG A 239 -16.17 16.46 -0.30
N ALA A 240 -17.09 15.81 0.40
CA ALA A 240 -17.11 14.36 0.55
C ALA A 240 -17.52 13.70 -0.78
N ILE A 241 -16.66 12.83 -1.32
CA ILE A 241 -16.86 12.14 -2.60
C ILE A 241 -16.81 10.62 -2.39
N GLY A 242 -17.93 9.93 -2.57
CA GLY A 242 -17.97 8.48 -2.43
C GLY A 242 -17.52 7.75 -3.71
N PHE A 243 -16.82 6.64 -3.58
CA PHE A 243 -16.69 5.65 -4.66
C PHE A 243 -17.42 4.36 -4.31
N THR A 244 -18.05 3.73 -5.30
CA THR A 244 -18.82 2.49 -5.12
C THR A 244 -18.72 1.57 -6.33
N LEU A 245 -18.82 0.26 -6.13
CA LEU A 245 -18.94 -0.71 -7.22
C LEU A 245 -20.37 -0.77 -7.83
N GLY A 246 -21.32 -0.05 -7.25
CA GLY A 246 -22.69 0.09 -7.75
C GLY A 246 -22.93 1.40 -8.51
N ALA A 247 -24.19 1.67 -8.82
CA ALA A 247 -24.59 2.91 -9.48
C ALA A 247 -24.36 4.12 -8.55
N PRO A 248 -23.60 5.14 -8.98
CA PRO A 248 -23.27 6.27 -8.10
C PRO A 248 -24.47 7.20 -7.86
N GLY A 249 -24.58 7.70 -6.63
CA GLY A 249 -25.43 8.85 -6.29
C GLY A 249 -24.78 10.20 -6.63
N PRO A 250 -25.44 11.34 -6.28
CA PRO A 250 -24.81 12.65 -6.34
C PRO A 250 -23.55 12.70 -5.46
N SER A 251 -22.49 13.37 -5.92
CA SER A 251 -21.19 13.41 -5.23
C SER A 251 -20.51 12.04 -5.14
N MET A 252 -20.74 11.15 -6.10
CA MET A 252 -20.08 9.85 -6.15
C MET A 252 -19.53 9.52 -7.54
N VAL A 253 -18.57 8.61 -7.56
CA VAL A 253 -18.14 7.87 -8.75
C VAL A 253 -18.51 6.39 -8.56
N GLY A 254 -18.89 5.69 -9.63
CA GLY A 254 -19.27 4.28 -9.50
C GLY A 254 -19.41 3.55 -10.83
N VAL A 255 -20.08 2.39 -10.81
CA VAL A 255 -20.24 1.53 -11.99
C VAL A 255 -21.70 1.43 -12.42
N VAL A 256 -21.96 1.65 -13.71
CA VAL A 256 -23.27 1.45 -14.35
C VAL A 256 -23.05 0.70 -15.65
N ASP A 257 -23.68 -0.46 -15.82
CA ASP A 257 -23.65 -1.26 -17.06
C ASP A 257 -22.24 -1.50 -17.63
N GLY A 258 -21.26 -1.74 -16.75
CA GLY A 258 -19.86 -1.98 -17.14
C GLY A 258 -19.06 -0.71 -17.45
N LEU A 259 -19.60 0.47 -17.18
CA LEU A 259 -18.93 1.77 -17.30
C LEU A 259 -18.60 2.35 -15.92
N LEU A 260 -17.43 2.95 -15.79
CA LEU A 260 -17.09 3.85 -14.68
C LEU A 260 -17.73 5.21 -14.96
N VAL A 261 -18.45 5.75 -13.98
CA VAL A 261 -19.30 6.94 -14.12
C VAL A 261 -19.00 7.95 -13.02
N ASP A 262 -18.84 9.22 -13.41
CA ASP A 262 -18.66 10.38 -12.53
C ASP A 262 -19.97 11.17 -12.37
N ARG A 263 -20.46 11.25 -11.13
CA ARG A 263 -21.54 12.15 -10.70
C ARG A 263 -21.08 13.10 -9.59
N ALA A 264 -19.78 13.24 -9.42
CA ALA A 264 -19.14 14.08 -8.42
C ALA A 264 -18.74 15.44 -8.99
N PHE A 265 -18.10 15.45 -10.16
CA PHE A 265 -17.44 16.63 -10.74
C PHE A 265 -18.06 17.08 -12.06
N VAL A 266 -19.40 16.97 -12.15
CA VAL A 266 -20.20 17.40 -13.31
C VAL A 266 -21.17 18.53 -12.92
N PRO A 267 -21.51 19.46 -13.84
CA PRO A 267 -22.59 20.42 -13.64
C PRO A 267 -23.94 19.71 -13.43
N ASP A 268 -24.81 20.23 -12.56
CA ASP A 268 -26.11 19.62 -12.20
C ASP A 268 -26.01 18.09 -11.94
N ARG A 269 -25.13 17.69 -11.02
CA ARG A 269 -24.86 16.30 -10.60
C ARG A 269 -26.09 15.46 -10.20
N HIS A 270 -27.24 16.10 -9.97
CA HIS A 270 -28.50 15.39 -9.73
C HIS A 270 -29.08 14.81 -11.02
N LYS A 271 -28.78 15.39 -12.18
CA LYS A 271 -29.31 15.00 -13.50
C LYS A 271 -28.26 14.51 -14.48
N ASN A 272 -27.01 14.93 -14.28
CA ASN A 272 -25.92 14.61 -15.19
C ASN A 272 -24.99 13.54 -14.60
N ALA A 273 -24.39 12.78 -15.51
CA ALA A 273 -23.38 11.77 -15.24
C ALA A 273 -22.39 11.78 -16.42
N GLN A 274 -21.11 11.58 -16.13
CA GLN A 274 -20.04 11.56 -17.12
C GLN A 274 -19.39 10.18 -17.16
N GLU A 275 -19.32 9.57 -18.33
CA GLU A 275 -18.56 8.33 -18.51
C GLU A 275 -17.06 8.62 -18.38
N LEU A 276 -16.36 7.83 -17.58
CA LEU A 276 -14.93 7.92 -17.35
C LEU A 276 -14.16 6.87 -18.14
N ALA A 277 -14.56 5.60 -18.06
CA ALA A 277 -13.89 4.46 -18.69
C ALA A 277 -14.83 3.25 -18.73
N GLU A 278 -14.43 2.19 -19.43
CA GLU A 278 -15.08 0.89 -19.32
C GLU A 278 -14.39 0.04 -18.24
N VAL A 279 -15.12 -0.88 -17.60
CA VAL A 279 -14.52 -1.87 -16.67
C VAL A 279 -13.47 -2.72 -17.38
N SER A 280 -13.64 -2.96 -18.68
CA SER A 280 -12.70 -3.67 -19.56
C SER A 280 -11.35 -2.96 -19.74
N ASP A 281 -11.29 -1.65 -19.47
CA ASP A 281 -10.07 -0.85 -19.52
C ASP A 281 -9.13 -1.16 -18.33
N ILE A 282 -9.66 -1.78 -17.27
CA ILE A 282 -8.93 -2.13 -16.05
C ILE A 282 -8.43 -3.57 -16.15
N LYS A 283 -7.14 -3.79 -15.95
CA LYS A 283 -6.51 -5.10 -16.10
C LYS A 283 -5.73 -5.50 -14.84
N PRO A 284 -6.08 -6.62 -14.16
CA PRO A 284 -7.33 -7.38 -14.33
C PRO A 284 -8.54 -6.59 -13.79
N ALA A 285 -9.71 -6.80 -14.40
CA ALA A 285 -10.99 -6.18 -14.02
C ALA A 285 -11.59 -6.83 -12.76
N ALA A 286 -10.78 -6.98 -11.72
CA ALA A 286 -11.21 -7.49 -10.42
C ALA A 286 -11.92 -6.39 -9.61
N PRO A 287 -12.91 -6.72 -8.76
CA PRO A 287 -13.67 -5.72 -7.99
C PRO A 287 -12.82 -4.71 -7.23
N HIS A 288 -11.75 -5.15 -6.55
CA HIS A 288 -10.85 -4.26 -5.82
C HIS A 288 -10.02 -3.35 -6.75
N ASN A 289 -9.68 -3.79 -7.97
CA ASN A 289 -9.01 -2.94 -8.95
C ASN A 289 -9.97 -1.91 -9.55
N ILE A 290 -11.24 -2.25 -9.70
CA ILE A 290 -12.28 -1.30 -10.09
C ILE A 290 -12.47 -0.23 -9.00
N ALA A 291 -12.52 -0.63 -7.73
CA ALA A 291 -12.56 0.30 -6.60
C ALA A 291 -11.32 1.23 -6.58
N ASN A 292 -10.12 0.66 -6.77
CA ASN A 292 -8.87 1.44 -6.88
C ASN A 292 -8.92 2.44 -8.05
N ALA A 293 -9.42 2.02 -9.22
CA ALA A 293 -9.56 2.87 -10.40
C ALA A 293 -10.56 4.01 -10.17
N LEU A 294 -11.68 3.74 -9.49
CA LEU A 294 -12.67 4.74 -9.12
C LEU A 294 -12.10 5.78 -8.14
N ALA A 295 -11.37 5.35 -7.10
CA ALA A 295 -10.69 6.26 -6.18
C ALA A 295 -9.63 7.12 -6.89
N ALA A 296 -8.81 6.51 -7.75
CA ALA A 296 -7.83 7.24 -8.56
C ALA A 296 -8.50 8.25 -9.50
N ALA A 297 -9.59 7.84 -10.18
CA ALA A 297 -10.36 8.71 -11.04
C ALA A 297 -11.00 9.87 -10.25
N ALA A 298 -11.56 9.63 -9.07
CA ALA A 298 -12.14 10.68 -8.23
C ALA A 298 -11.08 11.73 -7.83
N LEU A 299 -9.87 11.31 -7.44
CA LEU A 299 -8.77 12.23 -7.12
C LEU A 299 -8.31 13.03 -8.35
N ALA A 300 -8.19 12.38 -9.51
CA ALA A 300 -7.84 13.05 -10.76
C ALA A 300 -8.92 14.07 -11.18
N ARG A 301 -10.20 13.70 -11.08
CA ARG A 301 -11.33 14.58 -11.38
C ARG A 301 -11.41 15.76 -10.40
N ALA A 302 -11.08 15.55 -9.12
CA ALA A 302 -10.96 16.62 -8.13
C ALA A 302 -9.89 17.65 -8.53
N PHE A 303 -8.78 17.20 -9.11
CA PHE A 303 -7.73 18.08 -9.65
C PHE A 303 -8.11 18.79 -10.96
N GLY A 304 -9.20 18.37 -11.61
CA GLY A 304 -9.66 18.93 -12.88
C GLY A 304 -9.20 18.16 -14.13
N VAL A 305 -8.70 16.92 -13.99
CA VAL A 305 -8.34 16.09 -15.14
C VAL A 305 -9.57 15.68 -15.94
N GLU A 306 -9.57 15.92 -17.26
CA GLU A 306 -10.70 15.58 -18.14
C GLU A 306 -10.98 14.07 -18.26
N PRO A 307 -12.24 13.64 -18.47
CA PRO A 307 -12.63 12.23 -18.54
C PRO A 307 -11.85 11.42 -19.58
N ALA A 308 -11.48 12.04 -20.70
CA ALA A 308 -10.70 11.37 -21.74
C ALA A 308 -9.31 10.93 -21.25
N ALA A 309 -8.66 11.75 -20.43
CA ALA A 309 -7.37 11.42 -19.82
C ALA A 309 -7.52 10.33 -18.74
N VAL A 310 -8.63 10.35 -17.98
CA VAL A 310 -8.95 9.25 -17.05
C VAL A 310 -9.01 7.91 -17.79
N ARG A 311 -9.75 7.85 -18.90
CA ARG A 311 -9.81 6.63 -19.73
C ARG A 311 -8.44 6.20 -20.23
N ALA A 312 -7.70 7.14 -20.81
CA ALA A 312 -6.39 6.86 -21.40
C ALA A 312 -5.39 6.35 -20.35
N GLY A 313 -5.36 6.96 -19.17
CA GLY A 313 -4.49 6.55 -18.07
C GLY A 313 -4.83 5.17 -17.51
N LEU A 314 -6.12 4.86 -17.34
CA LEU A 314 -6.54 3.51 -16.90
C LEU A 314 -6.19 2.44 -17.94
N ARG A 315 -6.37 2.72 -19.24
CA ARG A 315 -5.96 1.81 -20.33
C ARG A 315 -4.44 1.61 -20.41
N ALA A 316 -3.67 2.64 -20.12
CA ALA A 316 -2.21 2.59 -20.15
C ALA A 316 -1.61 1.86 -18.94
N PHE A 317 -2.28 1.94 -17.78
CA PHE A 317 -1.79 1.35 -16.54
C PHE A 317 -1.54 -0.16 -16.65
N ARG A 318 -0.42 -0.61 -16.08
CA ARG A 318 -0.07 -2.01 -15.92
C ARG A 318 0.22 -2.27 -14.45
N PRO A 319 -0.45 -3.23 -13.79
CA PRO A 319 -0.10 -3.59 -12.42
C PRO A 319 1.34 -4.06 -12.31
N ASP A 320 1.97 -3.76 -11.18
CA ASP A 320 3.25 -4.37 -10.82
C ASP A 320 3.14 -5.90 -10.76
N ALA A 321 4.29 -6.56 -10.86
CA ALA A 321 4.38 -8.01 -10.64
C ALA A 321 3.77 -8.41 -9.28
N HIS A 322 3.26 -9.64 -9.21
CA HIS A 322 2.72 -10.26 -7.98
C HIS A 322 1.44 -9.62 -7.42
N ARG A 323 0.68 -8.89 -8.26
CA ARG A 323 -0.64 -8.31 -7.95
C ARG A 323 -1.69 -8.85 -8.91
N ILE A 324 -2.14 -10.08 -8.67
CA ILE A 324 -3.02 -10.84 -9.58
C ILE A 324 -2.39 -10.91 -10.99
N ALA A 325 -1.10 -11.23 -11.00
CA ALA A 325 -0.32 -11.36 -12.22
C ALA A 325 -0.57 -12.72 -12.86
N HIS A 326 -1.13 -12.72 -14.08
CA HIS A 326 -1.24 -13.94 -14.87
C HIS A 326 0.16 -14.43 -15.26
N VAL A 327 0.50 -15.67 -14.91
CA VAL A 327 1.79 -16.28 -15.20
C VAL A 327 1.74 -17.06 -16.51
N ALA A 328 0.81 -18.03 -16.61
CA ALA A 328 0.63 -18.89 -17.76
C ALA A 328 -0.72 -19.64 -17.69
N ASP A 329 -1.19 -20.09 -18.85
CA ASP A 329 -2.22 -21.12 -18.96
C ASP A 329 -1.53 -22.48 -19.21
N VAL A 330 -1.80 -23.48 -18.36
CA VAL A 330 -1.26 -24.85 -18.52
C VAL A 330 -2.43 -25.83 -18.46
N ASP A 331 -2.59 -26.66 -19.48
CA ASP A 331 -3.67 -27.66 -19.59
C ASP A 331 -5.09 -27.11 -19.34
N GLY A 332 -5.33 -25.86 -19.77
CA GLY A 332 -6.61 -25.15 -19.59
C GLY A 332 -6.85 -24.59 -18.18
N VAL A 333 -5.82 -24.55 -17.34
CA VAL A 333 -5.82 -23.96 -15.99
C VAL A 333 -5.03 -22.66 -16.01
N ALA A 334 -5.61 -21.58 -15.47
CA ALA A 334 -4.92 -20.30 -15.34
C ALA A 334 -4.09 -20.26 -14.06
N TYR A 335 -2.83 -19.84 -14.13
CA TYR A 335 -1.94 -19.69 -12.98
C TYR A 335 -1.73 -18.21 -12.66
N VAL A 336 -2.12 -17.80 -11.45
CA VAL A 336 -2.16 -16.40 -11.04
C VAL A 336 -1.31 -16.19 -9.79
N ASP A 337 -0.38 -15.25 -9.89
CA ASP A 337 0.50 -14.82 -8.82
C ASP A 337 -0.04 -13.55 -8.15
N ASP A 338 -0.51 -13.70 -6.92
CA ASP A 338 -0.86 -12.60 -6.03
C ASP A 338 -0.08 -12.71 -4.70
N SER A 339 1.23 -13.00 -4.80
CA SER A 339 2.10 -13.13 -3.62
C SER A 339 2.10 -11.89 -2.71
N LYS A 340 1.69 -10.72 -3.21
CA LYS A 340 1.52 -9.49 -2.40
C LYS A 340 0.34 -9.55 -1.42
N ALA A 341 -0.60 -10.49 -1.57
CA ALA A 341 -1.70 -10.74 -0.64
C ALA A 341 -1.21 -11.35 0.68
N THR A 342 -0.55 -10.53 1.49
CA THR A 342 0.15 -10.93 2.73
C THR A 342 -0.72 -10.86 3.99
N ASN A 343 -2.01 -10.57 3.85
CA ASN A 343 -3.00 -10.56 4.93
C ASN A 343 -4.34 -11.13 4.41
N THR A 344 -5.25 -11.47 5.32
CA THR A 344 -6.52 -12.14 5.02
C THR A 344 -7.44 -11.28 4.16
N HIS A 345 -7.50 -9.96 4.41
CA HIS A 345 -8.31 -9.05 3.61
C HIS A 345 -7.84 -8.98 2.14
N ALA A 346 -6.53 -8.93 1.90
CA ALA A 346 -5.97 -8.96 0.54
C ALA A 346 -6.23 -10.31 -0.15
N ALA A 347 -6.06 -11.42 0.57
CA ALA A 347 -6.35 -12.75 0.02
C ALA A 347 -7.84 -12.91 -0.32
N GLN A 348 -8.74 -12.38 0.51
CA GLN A 348 -10.18 -12.38 0.23
C GLN A 348 -10.50 -11.63 -1.06
N ALA A 349 -9.91 -10.45 -1.25
CA ALA A 349 -10.10 -9.65 -2.46
C ALA A 349 -9.58 -10.36 -3.73
N SER A 350 -8.51 -11.15 -3.60
CA SER A 350 -7.95 -11.99 -4.66
C SER A 350 -8.85 -13.17 -5.00
N LEU A 351 -9.28 -13.93 -3.98
CA LEU A 351 -10.17 -15.08 -4.12
C LEU A 351 -11.52 -14.68 -4.72
N ALA A 352 -12.05 -13.51 -4.38
CA ALA A 352 -13.31 -13.01 -4.92
C ALA A 352 -13.26 -12.74 -6.45
N ALA A 353 -12.07 -12.59 -7.04
CA ALA A 353 -11.89 -12.31 -8.46
C ALA A 353 -12.13 -13.55 -9.36
N TYR A 354 -12.20 -14.76 -8.80
CA TYR A 354 -12.28 -16.01 -9.56
C TYR A 354 -13.47 -16.89 -9.13
N GLY A 355 -13.97 -17.69 -10.08
CA GLY A 355 -15.14 -18.56 -9.86
C GLY A 355 -14.80 -19.91 -9.22
N SER A 356 -13.70 -20.53 -9.65
CA SER A 356 -13.22 -21.86 -9.18
C SER A 356 -11.71 -21.82 -8.98
N ILE A 357 -11.23 -22.21 -7.80
CA ILE A 357 -9.88 -21.91 -7.33
C ILE A 357 -9.22 -23.12 -6.66
N VAL A 358 -7.99 -23.42 -7.05
CA VAL A 358 -7.05 -24.16 -6.22
C VAL A 358 -6.12 -23.18 -5.53
N TRP A 359 -6.30 -23.03 -4.22
CA TRP A 359 -5.68 -21.97 -3.43
C TRP A 359 -4.33 -22.41 -2.85
N ILE A 360 -3.25 -21.68 -3.16
CA ILE A 360 -1.96 -21.85 -2.50
C ILE A 360 -1.84 -20.81 -1.37
N ALA A 361 -1.77 -21.30 -0.14
CA ALA A 361 -1.93 -20.49 1.08
C ALA A 361 -0.85 -20.77 2.13
N GLY A 362 -0.57 -19.76 2.96
CA GLY A 362 0.28 -19.91 4.15
C GLY A 362 1.60 -19.13 4.09
N GLY A 363 2.35 -19.27 5.19
CA GLY A 363 3.47 -18.40 5.56
C GLY A 363 3.39 -18.02 7.05
N LEU A 364 3.86 -16.82 7.39
CA LEU A 364 3.75 -16.23 8.73
C LEU A 364 2.47 -15.39 8.89
N ALA A 365 1.57 -15.80 9.77
CA ALA A 365 0.22 -15.26 9.95
C ALA A 365 0.16 -13.95 10.75
N LYS A 366 1.18 -13.67 11.58
CA LYS A 366 1.26 -12.44 12.41
C LYS A 366 0.00 -12.18 13.26
N GLY A 367 -0.61 -13.24 13.79
CA GLY A 367 -1.81 -13.14 14.63
C GLY A 367 -3.13 -13.06 13.87
N ALA A 368 -3.13 -13.19 12.55
CA ALA A 368 -4.36 -13.23 11.75
C ALA A 368 -5.20 -14.50 12.01
N THR A 369 -6.52 -14.35 11.90
CA THR A 369 -7.50 -15.45 11.92
C THR A 369 -8.07 -15.68 10.51
N PHE A 370 -8.38 -16.92 10.17
CA PHE A 370 -8.74 -17.31 8.79
C PHE A 370 -10.19 -17.76 8.62
N ASP A 371 -10.96 -17.79 9.71
CA ASP A 371 -12.35 -18.25 9.73
C ASP A 371 -13.24 -17.55 8.69
N GLU A 372 -13.31 -16.21 8.73
CA GLU A 372 -14.15 -15.43 7.83
C GLU A 372 -13.69 -15.52 6.37
N LEU A 373 -12.37 -15.48 6.15
CA LEU A 373 -11.75 -15.62 4.83
C LEU A 373 -12.19 -16.93 4.16
N VAL A 374 -12.07 -18.04 4.89
CA VAL A 374 -12.42 -19.37 4.39
C VAL A 374 -13.92 -19.49 4.21
N ALA A 375 -14.72 -19.07 5.19
CA ALA A 375 -16.18 -19.13 5.11
C ALA A 375 -16.72 -18.37 3.88
N ALA A 376 -16.17 -17.18 3.60
CA ALA A 376 -16.54 -16.38 2.44
C ALA A 376 -16.11 -17.01 1.10
N SER A 377 -15.02 -17.77 1.10
CA SER A 377 -14.41 -18.33 -0.12
C SER A 377 -14.78 -19.78 -0.40
N ALA A 378 -15.35 -20.50 0.58
CA ALA A 378 -15.56 -21.95 0.56
C ALA A 378 -16.20 -22.47 -0.74
N LYS A 379 -17.23 -21.78 -1.24
CA LYS A 379 -17.96 -22.18 -2.47
C LYS A 379 -17.13 -22.12 -3.76
N ARG A 380 -16.01 -21.42 -3.75
CA ARG A 380 -15.11 -21.23 -4.90
C ARG A 380 -13.90 -22.15 -4.82
N LEU A 381 -13.64 -22.78 -3.68
CA LEU A 381 -12.46 -23.60 -3.47
C LEU A 381 -12.66 -25.01 -4.03
N ARG A 382 -11.89 -25.33 -5.06
CA ARG A 382 -11.74 -26.69 -5.58
C ARG A 382 -10.75 -27.51 -4.76
N GLY A 383 -9.78 -26.85 -4.14
CA GLY A 383 -8.77 -27.44 -3.28
C GLY A 383 -7.88 -26.37 -2.65
N ALA A 384 -7.10 -26.75 -1.65
CA ALA A 384 -6.12 -25.89 -1.02
C ALA A 384 -4.78 -26.62 -0.86
N VAL A 385 -3.68 -25.92 -1.13
CA VAL A 385 -2.31 -26.38 -0.89
C VAL A 385 -1.66 -25.44 0.10
N LEU A 386 -1.29 -25.97 1.26
CA LEU A 386 -0.83 -25.18 2.39
C LEU A 386 0.68 -25.28 2.56
N ILE A 387 1.36 -24.15 2.75
CA ILE A 387 2.81 -24.03 2.91
C ILE A 387 3.18 -23.13 4.11
N GLY A 388 4.38 -23.28 4.63
CA GLY A 388 4.95 -22.34 5.62
C GLY A 388 4.64 -22.66 7.08
N ALA A 389 5.09 -21.75 7.95
CA ALA A 389 5.12 -21.94 9.40
C ALA A 389 3.72 -22.06 10.02
N ASP A 390 2.81 -21.15 9.69
CA ASP A 390 1.49 -21.05 10.34
C ASP A 390 0.35 -21.74 9.55
N ARG A 391 0.71 -22.65 8.63
CA ARG A 391 -0.25 -23.35 7.75
C ARG A 391 -1.34 -24.12 8.51
N ALA A 392 -1.06 -24.54 9.74
CA ALA A 392 -2.03 -25.24 10.59
C ALA A 392 -3.27 -24.38 10.90
N LEU A 393 -3.10 -23.06 11.05
CA LEU A 393 -4.22 -22.15 11.32
C LEU A 393 -5.22 -22.11 10.15
N ILE A 394 -4.71 -22.11 8.92
CA ILE A 394 -5.53 -22.13 7.71
C ILE A 394 -6.21 -23.49 7.55
N ARG A 395 -5.50 -24.59 7.85
CA ARG A 395 -6.06 -25.95 7.85
C ARG A 395 -7.25 -26.08 8.79
N GLU A 396 -7.12 -25.56 10.01
CA GLU A 396 -8.18 -25.58 11.01
C GLU A 396 -9.39 -24.75 10.59
N ALA A 397 -9.18 -23.61 9.92
CA ALA A 397 -10.27 -22.84 9.33
C ALA A 397 -10.96 -23.59 8.17
N LEU A 398 -10.19 -24.22 7.28
CA LEU A 398 -10.71 -25.07 6.20
C LEU A 398 -11.53 -26.25 6.75
N ALA A 399 -11.03 -26.95 7.76
CA ALA A 399 -11.76 -28.06 8.38
C ALA A 399 -13.10 -27.63 9.00
N ARG A 400 -13.18 -26.40 9.53
CA ARG A 400 -14.40 -25.87 10.16
C ARG A 400 -15.41 -25.33 9.15
N HIS A 401 -14.94 -24.61 8.12
CA HIS A 401 -15.82 -23.83 7.24
C HIS A 401 -15.92 -24.36 5.80
N ALA A 402 -15.04 -25.28 5.42
CA ALA A 402 -15.00 -25.89 4.09
C ALA A 402 -14.54 -27.37 4.14
N PRO A 403 -15.19 -28.23 4.95
CA PRO A 403 -14.71 -29.59 5.25
C PRO A 403 -14.60 -30.50 4.02
N ASP A 404 -15.36 -30.22 2.97
CA ASP A 404 -15.36 -31.00 1.72
C ASP A 404 -14.25 -30.57 0.74
N VAL A 405 -13.53 -29.49 1.02
CA VAL A 405 -12.44 -29.01 0.17
C VAL A 405 -11.21 -29.89 0.38
N PRO A 406 -10.66 -30.52 -0.67
CA PRO A 406 -9.41 -31.27 -0.59
C PRO A 406 -8.25 -30.36 -0.13
N VAL A 407 -7.55 -30.75 0.92
CA VAL A 407 -6.39 -30.02 1.46
C VAL A 407 -5.14 -30.87 1.32
N VAL A 408 -4.10 -30.29 0.71
CA VAL A 408 -2.74 -30.84 0.71
C VAL A 408 -1.89 -29.99 1.65
N ASP A 409 -1.44 -30.62 2.74
CA ASP A 409 -0.56 -29.98 3.72
C ASP A 409 0.91 -30.29 3.45
N LEU A 410 1.68 -29.30 3.01
CA LEU A 410 3.11 -29.47 2.81
C LEU A 410 3.85 -29.07 4.08
N ASP A 411 4.29 -30.07 4.85
CA ASP A 411 5.13 -29.88 6.03
C ASP A 411 6.58 -29.49 5.66
N ARG A 412 6.72 -28.33 5.04
CA ARG A 412 8.00 -27.76 4.60
C ARG A 412 8.01 -26.24 4.73
N THR A 413 9.15 -25.72 5.19
CA THR A 413 9.44 -24.29 5.31
C THR A 413 10.65 -23.87 4.48
N ASP A 414 11.22 -24.78 3.68
CA ASP A 414 12.26 -24.45 2.69
C ASP A 414 11.66 -23.83 1.42
N THR A 415 12.48 -23.14 0.63
CA THR A 415 12.04 -22.49 -0.62
C THR A 415 11.56 -23.48 -1.68
N GLY A 416 12.04 -24.73 -1.65
CA GLY A 416 11.61 -25.82 -2.53
C GLY A 416 10.17 -26.27 -2.27
N ALA A 417 9.52 -25.81 -1.19
CA ALA A 417 8.09 -25.97 -0.95
C ALA A 417 7.24 -25.49 -2.13
N MET A 418 7.60 -24.36 -2.76
CA MET A 418 6.78 -23.75 -3.81
C MET A 418 6.64 -24.65 -5.05
N ALA A 419 7.72 -25.30 -5.49
CA ALA A 419 7.67 -26.22 -6.62
C ALA A 419 6.75 -27.42 -6.36
N ALA A 420 6.76 -27.98 -5.13
CA ALA A 420 5.79 -29.03 -4.79
C ALA A 420 4.37 -28.48 -4.67
N ALA A 421 4.20 -27.26 -4.17
CA ALA A 421 2.88 -26.63 -4.06
C ALA A 421 2.23 -26.47 -5.43
N VAL A 422 2.98 -25.99 -6.43
CA VAL A 422 2.51 -25.88 -7.81
C VAL A 422 2.15 -27.25 -8.41
N ARG A 423 2.96 -28.28 -8.17
CA ARG A 423 2.65 -29.65 -8.65
C ARG A 423 1.38 -30.22 -8.03
N GLU A 424 1.20 -30.07 -6.72
CA GLU A 424 -0.01 -30.54 -6.04
C GLU A 424 -1.23 -29.71 -6.44
N ALA A 425 -1.06 -28.40 -6.65
CA ALA A 425 -2.13 -27.55 -7.14
C ALA A 425 -2.58 -27.96 -8.55
N ALA A 426 -1.63 -28.25 -9.45
CA ALA A 426 -1.91 -28.78 -10.78
C ALA A 426 -2.68 -30.10 -10.74
N ARG A 427 -2.37 -30.99 -9.79
CA ARG A 427 -3.09 -32.27 -9.59
C ARG A 427 -4.54 -32.07 -9.14
N LEU A 428 -4.83 -31.01 -8.40
CA LEU A 428 -6.17 -30.69 -7.90
C LEU A 428 -7.03 -29.92 -8.92
N ALA A 429 -6.39 -29.16 -9.80
CA ALA A 429 -7.04 -28.32 -10.79
C ALA A 429 -7.52 -29.12 -12.01
N GLY A 430 -8.58 -28.63 -12.66
CA GLY A 430 -8.99 -29.08 -14.00
C GLY A 430 -9.28 -27.90 -14.93
N PRO A 431 -9.50 -28.15 -16.24
CA PRO A 431 -9.73 -27.09 -17.21
C PRO A 431 -10.83 -26.12 -16.77
N GLY A 432 -10.54 -24.82 -16.84
CA GLY A 432 -11.41 -23.74 -16.38
C GLY A 432 -11.21 -23.31 -14.91
N ASP A 433 -10.39 -24.03 -14.14
CA ASP A 433 -10.00 -23.63 -12.78
C ASP A 433 -8.84 -22.60 -12.81
N THR A 434 -8.68 -21.87 -11.71
CA THR A 434 -7.54 -21.00 -11.45
C THR A 434 -6.68 -21.56 -10.32
N VAL A 435 -5.38 -21.75 -10.54
CA VAL A 435 -4.40 -21.94 -9.46
C VAL A 435 -3.93 -20.57 -9.00
N LEU A 436 -4.27 -20.20 -7.75
CA LEU A 436 -4.05 -18.87 -7.21
C LEU A 436 -3.09 -18.90 -6.03
N LEU A 437 -1.94 -18.23 -6.17
CA LEU A 437 -1.09 -17.88 -5.04
C LEU A 437 -1.61 -16.59 -4.39
N ALA A 438 -2.42 -16.72 -3.34
CA ALA A 438 -2.90 -15.60 -2.52
C ALA A 438 -2.70 -15.94 -1.04
N PRO A 439 -1.47 -15.82 -0.52
CA PRO A 439 -1.03 -16.60 0.65
C PRO A 439 -1.71 -16.26 1.97
N ALA A 440 -2.37 -15.10 2.08
CA ALA A 440 -2.95 -14.54 3.29
C ALA A 440 -1.95 -14.29 4.44
N CYS A 441 -0.67 -14.59 4.22
CA CYS A 441 0.41 -14.54 5.20
C CYS A 441 1.65 -13.81 4.64
N ALA A 442 2.44 -13.25 5.55
CA ALA A 442 3.77 -12.76 5.23
C ALA A 442 4.70 -13.91 4.79
N SER A 443 5.74 -13.60 4.01
CA SER A 443 6.62 -14.61 3.41
C SER A 443 7.88 -14.94 4.22
N MET A 444 8.14 -14.19 5.29
CA MET A 444 9.46 -14.10 5.95
C MET A 444 9.90 -15.39 6.66
N ASP A 445 8.99 -16.34 6.84
CA ASP A 445 9.28 -17.67 7.36
C ASP A 445 10.02 -18.56 6.35
N MET A 446 9.81 -18.33 5.04
CA MET A 446 10.37 -19.16 3.96
C MET A 446 11.21 -18.36 2.94
N PHE A 447 10.90 -17.08 2.75
CA PHE A 447 11.47 -16.23 1.71
C PHE A 447 11.86 -14.86 2.27
N THR A 448 12.91 -14.26 1.72
CA THR A 448 13.38 -12.93 2.14
C THR A 448 12.36 -11.80 1.94
N ASN A 449 11.38 -11.97 1.03
CA ASN A 449 10.26 -11.06 0.81
C ASN A 449 9.23 -11.70 -0.14
N TYR A 450 8.08 -11.05 -0.31
CA TYR A 450 6.99 -11.54 -1.15
C TYR A 450 7.37 -11.61 -2.64
N ASN A 451 8.28 -10.74 -3.13
CA ASN A 451 8.74 -10.79 -4.52
C ASN A 451 9.44 -12.12 -4.79
N LYS A 452 10.33 -12.56 -3.88
CA LYS A 452 11.01 -13.86 -4.03
C LYS A 452 10.04 -15.04 -4.01
N ARG A 453 8.99 -14.98 -3.18
CA ARG A 453 7.92 -15.99 -3.18
C ARG A 453 7.15 -16.04 -4.51
N GLY A 454 6.80 -14.88 -5.06
CA GLY A 454 6.10 -14.78 -6.35
C GLY A 454 6.97 -15.24 -7.52
N VAL A 455 8.25 -14.84 -7.54
CA VAL A 455 9.23 -15.36 -8.51
C VAL A 455 9.32 -16.88 -8.46
N ALA A 456 9.45 -17.47 -7.27
CA ALA A 456 9.51 -18.92 -7.12
C ALA A 456 8.24 -19.64 -7.62
N PHE A 457 7.06 -19.03 -7.45
CA PHE A 457 5.82 -19.54 -8.01
C PHE A 457 5.82 -19.45 -9.53
N ALA A 458 6.17 -18.28 -10.09
CA ALA A 458 6.21 -18.08 -11.53
C ALA A 458 7.22 -19.01 -12.23
N GLU A 459 8.39 -19.24 -11.63
CA GLU A 459 9.38 -20.21 -12.09
C GLU A 459 8.81 -21.64 -12.06
N ALA A 460 8.24 -22.07 -10.93
CA ALA A 460 7.64 -23.40 -10.81
C ALA A 460 6.50 -23.65 -11.82
N VAL A 461 5.71 -22.62 -12.15
CA VAL A 461 4.65 -22.70 -13.17
C VAL A 461 5.24 -22.82 -14.58
N ARG A 462 6.32 -22.07 -14.88
CA ARG A 462 7.01 -22.19 -16.18
C ARG A 462 7.66 -23.56 -16.35
N ASP A 463 8.24 -24.11 -15.30
CA ASP A 463 8.81 -25.46 -15.31
C ASP A 463 7.72 -26.52 -15.53
N LEU A 464 6.54 -26.34 -14.91
CA LEU A 464 5.37 -27.19 -15.16
C LEU A 464 4.93 -27.12 -16.63
N ALA A 465 4.90 -25.92 -17.23
CA ALA A 465 4.51 -25.71 -18.62
C ALA A 465 5.52 -26.28 -19.64
N ALA A 466 6.82 -26.30 -19.30
CA ALA A 466 7.87 -26.83 -20.16
C ALA A 466 7.84 -28.37 -20.29
N GLY A 467 7.20 -29.05 -19.34
CA GLY A 467 7.13 -30.52 -19.29
C GLY A 467 8.51 -31.18 -19.05
N PRO A 468 8.56 -32.51 -18.83
CA PRO A 468 9.80 -33.23 -18.52
C PRO A 468 10.79 -33.40 -19.71
N GLY A 469 10.70 -32.60 -20.77
CA GLY A 469 11.44 -32.82 -22.04
C GLY A 469 12.36 -31.69 -22.53
N ALA A 470 12.60 -30.63 -21.74
CA ALA A 470 13.33 -29.44 -22.20
C ALA A 470 14.78 -29.32 -21.66
N GLN A 471 15.32 -30.35 -21.03
CA GLN A 471 16.72 -30.44 -20.60
C GLN A 471 17.32 -31.77 -21.04
N GLU A 472 17.55 -31.93 -22.35
CA GLU A 472 18.57 -32.85 -22.88
C GLU A 472 19.73 -32.04 -23.47
#